data_AF-A0A9N9J751-F1
#
_entry.id   AF-A0A9N9J751-F1
#
_cell.length_a   1.000
_cell.length_b   1.000
_cell.length_c   1.000
_cell.angle_alpha   90.00
_cell.angle_beta   90.00
_cell.angle_gamma   90.00
#
_symmetry.space_group_name_H-M   'P 1'
#
loop_
_entity.id
_entity.type
_entity.pdbx_description
1 polymer ?
#
loop_
_entity_poly.entity_id
_entity_poly.type
_entity_poly.pdbx_seq_one_letter_code
_entity_poly.pdbx_strand_id
1 'polypeptide(L)'
;SAVMTTPTLWILSENHKSAVKYPKKYIQADSNLDDLRSSLCQHQKFLKDVEPSNIEFFSYDNRNEPLREDMLLKDLTTTDVAPLIIRYPVSDSDIVFRCNLSTRWFRCSFPHSSGLWYLVRAYCHKNFETLQSDVSYDFVYNEQKDNKASGEKLIKNEYQLNVAVLNIKPNEDNERVIHLSIRIEGRKAYNDWELTE
;
A
#
# COMPACT_ATOMS: atom_id res chain seq x y z
N SER A 1 -15.57 -1.06 -41.20
CA SER A 1 -15.35 -0.58 -39.82
C SER A 1 -14.64 -1.65 -39.03
N ALA A 2 -13.52 -1.30 -38.38
CA ALA A 2 -12.92 -2.18 -37.38
C ALA A 2 -13.90 -2.28 -36.20
N VAL A 3 -14.25 -3.49 -35.78
CA VAL A 3 -15.00 -3.70 -34.54
C VAL A 3 -14.05 -3.34 -33.41
N MET A 4 -14.23 -2.16 -32.81
CA MET A 4 -13.46 -1.79 -31.63
C MET A 4 -13.90 -2.68 -30.47
N THR A 5 -13.06 -3.63 -30.12
CA THR A 5 -13.31 -4.59 -29.05
C THR A 5 -13.05 -3.93 -27.70
N THR A 6 -14.06 -3.93 -26.82
CA THR A 6 -13.90 -3.47 -25.43
C THR A 6 -12.84 -4.31 -24.72
N PRO A 7 -11.81 -3.68 -24.13
CA PRO A 7 -10.72 -4.41 -23.49
C PRO A 7 -11.22 -5.22 -22.31
N THR A 8 -10.51 -6.30 -22.02
CA THR A 8 -10.70 -7.05 -20.77
C THR A 8 -9.80 -6.42 -19.73
N LEU A 9 -10.38 -5.95 -18.63
CA LEU A 9 -9.64 -5.31 -17.55
C LEU A 9 -9.80 -6.13 -16.26
N TRP A 10 -8.67 -6.52 -15.67
CA TRP A 10 -8.59 -7.07 -14.32
C TRP A 10 -8.03 -6.01 -13.40
N ILE A 11 -8.72 -5.79 -12.27
CA ILE A 11 -8.35 -4.79 -11.27
C ILE A 11 -8.15 -5.46 -9.91
N LEU A 12 -7.24 -4.91 -9.12
CA LEU A 12 -7.03 -5.27 -7.71
C LEU A 12 -6.88 -3.99 -6.90
N SER A 13 -7.87 -3.70 -6.08
CA SER A 13 -7.73 -2.68 -5.06
C SER A 13 -6.75 -3.14 -3.98
N GLU A 14 -5.80 -2.30 -3.60
CA GLU A 14 -4.95 -2.59 -2.45
C GLU A 14 -5.82 -2.85 -1.20
N ASN A 15 -5.32 -3.69 -0.29
CA ASN A 15 -6.04 -4.25 0.86
C ASN A 15 -7.16 -5.26 0.52
N HIS A 16 -7.39 -5.59 -0.76
CA HIS A 16 -8.28 -6.67 -1.16
C HIS A 16 -7.50 -7.94 -1.49
N LYS A 17 -8.13 -9.10 -1.30
CA LYS A 17 -7.44 -10.40 -1.38
C LYS A 17 -7.17 -10.88 -2.80
N SER A 18 -7.95 -10.45 -3.77
CA SER A 18 -7.94 -11.04 -5.11
C SER A 18 -8.38 -10.06 -6.17
N ALA A 19 -7.79 -10.18 -7.35
CA ALA A 19 -8.21 -9.44 -8.52
C ALA A 19 -9.64 -9.81 -8.92
N VAL A 20 -10.33 -8.85 -9.53
CA VAL A 20 -11.65 -9.05 -10.11
C VAL A 20 -11.69 -8.49 -11.52
N LYS A 21 -12.48 -9.14 -12.38
CA LYS A 21 -12.70 -8.64 -13.73
C LYS A 21 -13.65 -7.44 -13.68
N TYR A 22 -13.21 -6.29 -14.18
CA TYR A 22 -14.05 -5.10 -14.23
C TYR A 22 -15.13 -5.26 -15.31
N PRO A 23 -16.41 -4.92 -15.03
CA PRO A 23 -17.49 -5.18 -15.97
C PRO A 23 -17.33 -4.40 -17.29
N LYS A 24 -17.30 -5.11 -18.42
CA LYS A 24 -17.15 -4.51 -19.76
C LYS A 24 -18.20 -3.45 -20.10
N LYS A 25 -19.40 -3.54 -19.53
CA LYS A 25 -20.47 -2.55 -19.73
C LYS A 25 -20.11 -1.14 -19.23
N TYR A 26 -19.07 -1.02 -18.40
CA TYR A 26 -18.57 0.24 -17.87
C TYR A 26 -17.30 0.73 -18.58
N ILE A 27 -16.85 0.01 -19.60
CA ILE A 27 -15.62 0.31 -20.34
C ILE A 27 -15.99 0.65 -21.78
N GLN A 28 -15.58 1.82 -22.26
CA GLN A 28 -15.68 2.19 -23.67
C GLN A 28 -14.35 1.86 -24.39
N ALA A 29 -14.38 1.79 -25.72
CA ALA A 29 -13.21 1.35 -26.50
C ALA A 29 -12.02 2.33 -26.42
N ASP A 30 -12.31 3.60 -26.21
CA ASP A 30 -11.39 4.73 -26.12
C ASP A 30 -11.25 5.26 -24.69
N SER A 31 -11.84 4.59 -23.70
CA SER A 31 -11.69 4.97 -22.29
C SER A 31 -10.22 4.95 -21.88
N ASN A 32 -9.82 5.92 -21.07
CA ASN A 32 -8.52 5.99 -20.41
C ASN A 32 -8.64 5.70 -18.89
N LEU A 33 -7.52 5.85 -18.18
CA LEU A 33 -7.48 5.65 -16.73
C LEU A 33 -8.30 6.72 -15.97
N ASP A 34 -8.37 7.96 -16.45
CA ASP A 34 -9.20 9.00 -15.83
C ASP A 34 -10.70 8.67 -15.90
N ASP A 35 -11.19 8.21 -17.06
CA ASP A 35 -12.56 7.70 -17.23
C ASP A 35 -12.84 6.54 -16.24
N LEU A 36 -11.85 5.66 -16.05
CA LEU A 36 -11.96 4.54 -15.13
C LEU A 36 -12.11 5.00 -13.67
N ARG A 37 -11.44 6.08 -13.22
CA ARG A 37 -11.60 6.60 -11.83
C ARG A 37 -13.05 6.93 -11.55
N SER A 38 -13.64 7.72 -12.44
CA SER A 38 -15.04 8.15 -12.33
C SER A 38 -15.96 6.94 -12.29
N SER A 39 -15.72 5.95 -13.15
CA SER A 39 -16.50 4.71 -13.19
C SER A 39 -16.34 3.86 -11.92
N LEU A 40 -15.13 3.79 -11.35
CA LEU A 40 -14.85 3.09 -10.09
C LEU A 40 -15.62 3.72 -8.92
N CYS A 41 -15.56 5.04 -8.74
CA CYS A 41 -16.31 5.73 -7.68
C CYS A 41 -17.82 5.52 -7.80
N GLN A 42 -18.36 5.47 -9.02
CA GLN A 42 -19.79 5.26 -9.26
C GLN A 42 -20.26 3.82 -8.99
N HIS A 43 -19.40 2.83 -9.19
CA HIS A 43 -19.80 1.42 -9.23
C HIS A 43 -19.21 0.55 -8.12
N GLN A 44 -18.21 1.04 -7.39
CA GLN A 44 -17.58 0.32 -6.28
C GLN A 44 -17.99 0.94 -4.94
N LYS A 45 -18.74 0.18 -4.14
CA LYS A 45 -19.31 0.66 -2.87
C LYS A 45 -18.26 1.20 -1.88
N PHE A 46 -17.05 0.63 -1.87
CA PHE A 46 -15.98 1.05 -0.97
C PHE A 46 -15.28 2.36 -1.42
N LEU A 47 -15.57 2.84 -2.63
CA LEU A 47 -15.05 4.10 -3.18
C LEU A 47 -16.12 5.18 -3.30
N LYS A 48 -17.34 4.95 -2.80
CA LYS A 48 -18.49 5.84 -3.01
C LYS A 48 -18.26 7.28 -2.50
N ASP A 49 -17.44 7.44 -1.46
CA ASP A 49 -17.13 8.72 -0.82
C ASP A 49 -15.70 9.20 -1.18
N VAL A 50 -15.04 8.52 -2.11
CA VAL A 50 -13.70 8.88 -2.58
C VAL A 50 -13.83 9.76 -3.81
N GLU A 51 -13.19 10.92 -3.79
CA GLU A 51 -13.08 11.78 -4.97
C GLU A 51 -12.25 11.07 -6.07
N PRO A 52 -12.71 11.04 -7.33
CA PRO A 52 -11.99 10.34 -8.40
C PRO A 52 -10.51 10.75 -8.54
N SER A 53 -10.20 12.04 -8.36
CA SER A 53 -8.83 12.59 -8.41
C SER A 53 -7.88 12.00 -7.36
N ASN A 54 -8.41 11.41 -6.28
CA ASN A 54 -7.62 10.77 -5.22
C ASN A 54 -7.37 9.27 -5.49
N ILE A 55 -7.82 8.73 -6.62
CA ILE A 55 -7.53 7.36 -7.04
C ILE A 55 -6.26 7.34 -7.88
N GLU A 56 -5.32 6.48 -7.53
CA GLU A 56 -4.11 6.26 -8.32
C GLU A 56 -4.08 4.83 -8.88
N PHE A 57 -3.50 4.67 -10.07
CA PHE A 57 -3.35 3.36 -10.71
C PHE A 57 -1.88 2.97 -10.79
N PHE A 58 -1.62 1.69 -10.59
CA PHE A 58 -0.27 1.14 -10.70
C PHE A 58 -0.28 -0.16 -11.51
N SER A 59 0.86 -0.47 -12.12
CA SER A 59 1.08 -1.80 -12.65
C SER A 59 1.26 -2.82 -11.52
N TYR A 60 1.05 -4.11 -11.82
CA TYR A 60 1.30 -5.16 -10.82
C TYR A 60 2.77 -5.19 -10.36
N ASP A 61 3.70 -5.04 -11.31
CA ASP A 61 5.14 -5.16 -11.10
C ASP A 61 5.78 -3.90 -10.47
N ASN A 62 5.23 -2.72 -10.74
CA ASN A 62 5.67 -1.45 -10.17
C ASN A 62 4.50 -0.73 -9.50
N ARG A 63 4.50 -0.78 -8.16
CA ARG A 63 3.50 -0.16 -7.27
C ARG A 63 3.98 1.11 -6.57
N ASN A 64 5.12 1.65 -6.99
CA ASN A 64 5.71 2.87 -6.44
C ASN A 64 5.56 4.07 -7.38
N GLU A 65 5.35 3.82 -8.68
CA GLU A 65 5.18 4.86 -9.69
C GLU A 65 3.80 4.76 -10.34
N PRO A 66 2.95 5.79 -10.21
CA PRO A 66 1.61 5.76 -10.77
C PRO A 66 1.65 5.77 -12.30
N LEU A 67 0.69 5.08 -12.91
CA LEU A 67 0.45 5.13 -14.34
C LEU A 67 -0.14 6.49 -14.74
N ARG A 68 0.16 6.93 -15.96
CA ARG A 68 -0.36 8.21 -16.49
C ARG A 68 -1.84 8.11 -16.78
N GLU A 69 -2.58 9.16 -16.40
CA GLU A 69 -4.04 9.20 -16.43
C GLU A 69 -4.62 9.12 -17.86
N ASP A 70 -3.87 9.59 -18.85
CA ASP A 70 -4.22 9.57 -20.28
C ASP A 70 -3.98 8.21 -20.96
N MET A 71 -3.43 7.23 -20.24
CA MET A 71 -3.20 5.89 -20.75
C MET A 71 -4.53 5.21 -21.09
N LEU A 72 -4.67 4.75 -22.34
CA LEU A 72 -5.88 4.09 -22.81
C LEU A 72 -6.01 2.70 -22.19
N LEU A 73 -7.22 2.33 -21.78
CA LEU A 73 -7.48 1.03 -21.15
C LEU A 73 -7.19 -0.15 -22.08
N LYS A 74 -7.28 0.06 -23.39
CA LYS A 74 -6.96 -0.95 -24.40
C LYS A 74 -5.46 -1.27 -24.52
N ASP A 75 -4.60 -0.37 -24.04
CA ASP A 75 -3.15 -0.54 -24.08
C ASP A 75 -2.64 -1.26 -22.82
N LEU A 76 -3.51 -1.45 -21.82
CA LEU A 76 -3.21 -2.21 -20.61
C LEU A 76 -3.35 -3.72 -20.85
N THR A 77 -2.29 -4.48 -20.51
CA THR A 77 -2.34 -5.94 -20.46
C THR A 77 -2.53 -6.38 -19.01
N THR A 78 -3.76 -6.79 -18.66
CA THR A 78 -4.10 -7.20 -17.29
C THR A 78 -4.67 -8.62 -17.24
N THR A 79 -4.34 -9.33 -16.17
CA THR A 79 -4.86 -10.68 -15.87
C THR A 79 -5.24 -10.78 -14.40
N ASP A 80 -5.82 -11.89 -13.98
CA ASP A 80 -6.11 -12.16 -12.57
C ASP A 80 -4.84 -12.25 -11.70
N VAL A 81 -3.73 -12.70 -12.28
CA VAL A 81 -2.41 -12.78 -11.61
C VAL A 81 -1.57 -11.52 -11.74
N ALA A 82 -1.79 -10.72 -12.79
CA ALA A 82 -1.17 -9.41 -13.02
C ALA A 82 -2.24 -8.32 -13.29
N PRO A 83 -3.03 -7.94 -12.27
CA PRO A 83 -4.08 -6.94 -12.40
C PRO A 83 -3.55 -5.50 -12.41
N LEU A 84 -4.38 -4.57 -12.89
CA LEU A 84 -4.23 -3.14 -12.62
C LEU A 84 -4.47 -2.89 -11.13
N ILE A 85 -3.51 -2.26 -10.45
CA ILE A 85 -3.61 -1.97 -9.03
C ILE A 85 -4.30 -0.64 -8.81
N ILE A 86 -5.26 -0.60 -7.88
CA ILE A 86 -6.00 0.61 -7.50
C ILE A 86 -5.60 1.00 -6.08
N ARG A 87 -5.09 2.22 -5.93
CA ARG A 87 -4.79 2.86 -4.65
C ARG A 87 -5.79 3.99 -4.39
N TYR A 88 -6.22 4.12 -3.14
CA TYR A 88 -7.21 5.11 -2.72
C TYR A 88 -6.95 5.59 -1.29
N PRO A 89 -7.42 6.79 -0.91
CA PRO A 89 -7.34 7.28 0.47
C PRO A 89 -8.20 6.40 1.39
N VAL A 90 -7.67 6.12 2.58
CA VAL A 90 -8.34 5.35 3.64
C VAL A 90 -8.88 6.29 4.72
N SER A 91 -8.20 7.40 4.99
CA SER A 91 -8.72 8.53 5.78
C SER A 91 -8.09 9.84 5.33
N ASP A 92 -8.52 10.94 5.93
CA ASP A 92 -7.95 12.29 5.78
C ASP A 92 -6.73 12.56 6.68
N SER A 93 -6.46 11.68 7.67
CA SER A 93 -5.27 11.76 8.50
C SER A 93 -3.96 11.48 7.73
N ASP A 94 -2.87 12.08 8.18
CA ASP A 94 -1.52 11.69 7.79
C ASP A 94 -1.00 10.55 8.68
N ILE A 95 -0.15 9.70 8.11
CA ILE A 95 0.48 8.59 8.82
C ILE A 95 1.96 8.88 8.99
N VAL A 96 2.37 9.08 10.24
CA VAL A 96 3.75 9.30 10.60
C VAL A 96 4.40 7.98 10.99
N PHE A 97 5.34 7.53 10.19
CA PHE A 97 6.14 6.35 10.45
C PHE A 97 7.41 6.74 11.20
N ARG A 98 7.66 6.04 12.31
CA ARG A 98 8.97 5.99 12.96
C ARG A 98 9.52 4.58 12.79
N CYS A 99 10.45 4.43 11.87
CA CYS A 99 11.02 3.13 11.55
C CYS A 99 12.44 3.02 12.11
N ASN A 100 12.74 1.92 12.80
CA ASN A 100 14.08 1.63 13.28
C ASN A 100 14.59 0.27 12.75
N LEU A 101 15.88 0.24 12.42
CA LEU A 101 16.64 -0.97 12.11
C LEU A 101 17.89 -0.95 12.99
N SER A 102 17.93 -1.81 14.01
CA SER A 102 18.94 -1.75 15.07
C SER A 102 18.98 -0.35 15.71
N THR A 103 20.13 0.31 15.75
CA THR A 103 20.33 1.65 16.35
C THR A 103 19.98 2.80 15.41
N ARG A 104 19.82 2.54 14.11
CA ARG A 104 19.45 3.57 13.12
C ARG A 104 17.93 3.68 13.03
N TRP A 105 17.44 4.91 12.87
CA TRP A 105 16.03 5.18 12.71
C TRP A 105 15.79 6.34 11.75
N PHE A 106 14.59 6.41 11.20
CA PHE A 106 14.11 7.57 10.46
C PHE A 106 12.66 7.88 10.82
N ARG A 107 12.22 9.09 10.46
CA ARG A 107 10.82 9.51 10.47
C ARG A 107 10.40 9.93 9.07
N CYS A 108 9.24 9.48 8.61
CA CYS A 108 8.60 9.97 7.40
C CYS A 108 7.08 10.06 7.59
N SER A 109 6.41 10.81 6.72
CA SER A 109 4.96 10.96 6.70
C SER A 109 4.41 10.65 5.32
N PHE A 110 3.24 10.01 5.27
CA PHE A 110 2.48 9.77 4.05
C PHE A 110 0.99 10.02 4.31
N PRO A 111 0.23 10.48 3.31
CA PRO A 111 -1.23 10.45 3.38
C PRO A 111 -1.73 9.04 3.68
N HIS A 112 -2.79 8.90 4.49
CA HIS A 112 -3.37 7.58 4.77
C HIS A 112 -4.06 7.02 3.53
N SER A 113 -3.31 6.21 2.78
CA SER A 113 -3.79 5.52 1.57
C SER A 113 -3.71 4.01 1.74
N SER A 114 -4.38 3.27 0.85
CA SER A 114 -4.31 1.81 0.84
C SER A 114 -2.89 1.27 0.61
N GLY A 115 -1.99 2.07 0.04
CA GLY A 115 -0.67 1.67 -0.41
C GLY A 115 0.48 2.00 0.52
N LEU A 116 0.19 2.34 1.79
CA LEU A 116 1.19 2.63 2.81
C LEU A 116 2.32 1.59 2.86
N TRP A 117 2.00 0.31 2.64
CA TRP A 117 2.98 -0.78 2.62
C TRP A 117 4.10 -0.55 1.61
N TYR A 118 3.76 -0.21 0.37
CA TYR A 118 4.76 0.02 -0.67
C TYR A 118 5.53 1.31 -0.41
N LEU A 119 4.84 2.38 0.00
CA LEU A 119 5.44 3.67 0.33
C LEU A 119 6.48 3.57 1.44
N VAL A 120 6.13 2.96 2.58
CA VAL A 120 7.06 2.82 3.71
C VAL A 120 8.23 1.90 3.38
N ARG A 121 7.98 0.80 2.64
CA ARG A 121 9.07 -0.10 2.22
C ARG A 121 10.03 0.59 1.25
N ALA A 122 9.53 1.30 0.24
CA ALA A 122 10.37 2.07 -0.67
C ALA A 122 11.23 3.11 0.09
N TYR A 123 10.66 3.75 1.11
CA TYR A 123 11.41 4.66 1.97
C TYR A 123 12.46 3.95 2.84
N CYS A 124 12.16 2.75 3.36
CA CYS A 124 13.13 1.91 4.07
C CYS A 124 14.33 1.56 3.19
N HIS A 125 14.08 1.13 1.95
CA HIS A 125 15.14 0.82 0.97
C HIS A 125 16.05 2.01 0.69
N LYS A 126 15.48 3.21 0.60
CA LYS A 126 16.26 4.45 0.40
C LYS A 126 17.12 4.82 1.62
N ASN A 127 16.69 4.49 2.84
CA ASN A 127 17.33 4.97 4.08
C ASN A 127 18.18 3.92 4.81
N PHE A 128 17.97 2.63 4.53
CA PHE A 128 18.73 1.53 5.12
C PHE A 128 19.43 0.74 4.02
N GLU A 129 20.71 1.03 3.79
CA GLU A 129 21.55 0.35 2.79
C GLU A 129 21.49 -1.18 2.90
N THR A 130 21.43 -1.72 4.12
CA THR A 130 21.29 -3.16 4.37
C THR A 130 20.06 -3.78 3.70
N LEU A 131 18.98 -3.01 3.53
CA LEU A 131 17.75 -3.48 2.92
C LEU A 131 17.79 -3.41 1.39
N GLN A 132 18.72 -2.66 0.80
CA GLN A 132 18.88 -2.58 -0.67
C GLN A 132 19.42 -3.89 -1.27
N SER A 133 20.01 -4.75 -0.43
CA SER A 133 20.36 -6.12 -0.80
C SER A 133 19.09 -6.99 -0.87
N ASP A 134 19.15 -8.13 -1.55
CA ASP A 134 18.03 -9.09 -1.63
C ASP A 134 17.81 -9.82 -0.30
N VAL A 135 17.37 -9.05 0.71
CA VAL A 135 17.08 -9.52 2.07
C VAL A 135 15.58 -9.43 2.31
N SER A 136 15.03 -10.52 2.82
CA SER A 136 13.66 -10.55 3.32
C SER A 136 13.60 -9.94 4.71
N TYR A 137 12.57 -9.14 4.97
CA TYR A 137 12.37 -8.51 6.27
C TYR A 137 10.88 -8.30 6.55
N ASP A 138 10.54 -8.35 7.84
CA ASP A 138 9.21 -8.03 8.36
C ASP A 138 9.27 -6.75 9.20
N PHE A 139 8.13 -6.07 9.29
CA PHE A 139 7.95 -5.04 10.31
C PHE A 139 7.44 -5.66 11.60
N VAL A 140 7.92 -5.17 12.72
CA VAL A 140 7.46 -5.48 14.07
C VAL A 140 6.81 -4.22 14.63
N TYR A 141 5.53 -4.35 14.98
CA TYR A 141 4.76 -3.32 15.66
C TYR A 141 4.54 -3.71 17.11
N ASN A 142 4.92 -2.84 18.03
CA ASN A 142 4.68 -3.04 19.46
C ASN A 142 3.29 -2.51 19.79
N GLU A 143 2.35 -3.42 20.01
CA GLU A 143 0.99 -3.04 20.39
C GLU A 143 1.01 -2.40 21.77
N GLN A 144 0.25 -1.31 21.91
CA GLN A 144 0.06 -0.64 23.18
C GLN A 144 -1.37 -0.83 23.67
N LYS A 145 -1.50 -1.21 24.94
CA LYS A 145 -2.76 -1.23 25.68
C LYS A 145 -2.57 -0.43 26.97
N ASP A 146 -3.44 0.56 27.20
CA ASP A 146 -3.35 1.44 28.38
C ASP A 146 -1.95 2.08 28.57
N ASN A 147 -1.35 2.53 27.46
CA ASN A 147 0.02 3.07 27.41
C ASN A 147 1.13 2.11 27.88
N LYS A 148 0.87 0.80 27.90
CA LYS A 148 1.85 -0.25 28.18
C LYS A 148 2.00 -1.16 26.97
N ALA A 149 3.23 -1.63 26.73
CA ALA A 149 3.47 -2.65 25.71
C ALA A 149 2.67 -3.92 26.05
N SER A 150 1.78 -4.32 25.15
CA SER A 150 0.89 -5.47 25.33
C SER A 150 1.29 -6.69 24.48
N GLY A 151 2.23 -6.51 23.55
CA GLY A 151 2.77 -7.58 22.73
C GLY A 151 3.48 -7.06 21.49
N GLU A 152 4.27 -7.92 20.85
CA GLU A 152 4.82 -7.68 19.52
C GLU A 152 3.90 -8.31 18.46
N LYS A 153 3.61 -7.55 17.41
CA LYS A 153 2.88 -8.03 16.23
C LYS A 153 3.76 -7.92 15.00
N LEU A 154 3.96 -9.05 14.34
CA LEU A 154 4.59 -9.08 13.02
C LEU A 154 3.60 -8.57 11.97
N ILE A 155 4.04 -7.61 11.17
CA ILE A 155 3.34 -7.06 10.01
C ILE A 155 4.09 -7.51 8.76
N LYS A 156 3.47 -8.45 8.04
CA LYS A 156 4.02 -9.17 6.89
C LYS A 156 3.41 -8.78 5.56
N ASN A 157 2.32 -8.01 5.58
CA ASN A 157 1.63 -7.58 4.36
C ASN A 157 0.85 -6.27 4.57
N GLU A 158 0.38 -5.72 3.44
CA GLU A 158 -0.37 -4.45 3.37
C GLU A 158 -1.63 -4.43 4.24
N TYR A 159 -2.39 -5.53 4.28
CA TYR A 159 -3.61 -5.61 5.06
C TYR A 159 -3.31 -5.47 6.56
N GLN A 160 -2.30 -6.18 7.06
CA GLN A 160 -1.90 -6.12 8.46
C GLN A 160 -1.42 -4.71 8.86
N LEU A 161 -0.70 -4.02 7.96
CA LEU A 161 -0.23 -2.66 8.21
C LEU A 161 -1.39 -1.68 8.30
N ASN A 162 -2.29 -1.68 7.31
CA ASN A 162 -3.45 -0.80 7.30
C ASN A 162 -4.35 -1.02 8.51
N VAL A 163 -4.57 -2.28 8.94
CA VAL A 163 -5.30 -2.58 10.18
C VAL A 163 -4.59 -2.02 11.41
N ALA A 164 -3.26 -2.14 11.50
CA ALA A 164 -2.51 -1.59 12.63
C ALA A 164 -2.63 -0.06 12.71
N VAL A 165 -2.51 0.63 11.57
CA VAL A 165 -2.63 2.09 11.46
C VAL A 165 -4.05 2.57 11.78
N LEU A 166 -5.09 1.88 11.29
CA LEU A 166 -6.49 2.23 11.53
C LEU A 166 -6.86 2.21 13.03
N ASN A 167 -6.22 1.34 13.81
CA ASN A 167 -6.44 1.23 15.24
C ASN A 167 -5.79 2.35 16.07
N ILE A 168 -4.92 3.17 15.45
CA ILE A 168 -4.26 4.31 16.10
C ILE A 168 -5.14 5.53 15.93
N LYS A 169 -5.56 6.17 17.02
CA LYS A 169 -6.32 7.43 16.95
C LYS A 169 -5.43 8.57 16.43
N PRO A 170 -5.94 9.45 15.54
CA PRO A 170 -5.24 10.67 15.19
C PRO A 170 -4.98 11.54 16.42
N ASN A 171 -3.84 12.23 16.43
CA ASN A 171 -3.52 13.27 17.42
C ASN A 171 -4.17 14.62 17.05
N GLU A 172 -3.81 15.68 17.77
CA GLU A 172 -4.34 17.04 17.56
C GLU A 172 -3.98 17.63 16.18
N ASP A 173 -2.90 17.13 15.56
CA ASP A 173 -2.45 17.53 14.22
C ASP A 173 -3.07 16.66 13.10
N ASN A 174 -4.08 15.83 13.43
CA ASN A 174 -4.66 14.82 12.55
C ASN A 174 -3.64 13.80 12.01
N GLU A 175 -2.58 13.52 12.79
CA GLU A 175 -1.57 12.51 12.47
C GLU A 175 -1.81 11.22 13.26
N ARG A 176 -1.63 10.07 12.61
CA ARG A 176 -1.53 8.76 13.27
C ARG A 176 -0.07 8.33 13.30
N VAL A 177 0.51 8.27 14.50
CA VAL A 177 1.94 7.94 14.67
C VAL A 177 2.11 6.45 14.92
N ILE A 178 2.83 5.76 14.05
CA ILE A 178 3.15 4.33 14.18
C ILE A 178 4.66 4.11 14.32
N HIS A 179 5.04 3.25 15.25
CA HIS A 179 6.43 2.87 15.51
C HIS A 179 6.67 1.45 15.01
N LEU A 180 7.57 1.29 14.04
CA LEU A 180 7.90 0.01 13.43
C LEU A 180 9.38 -0.32 13.59
N SER A 181 9.68 -1.46 14.17
CA SER A 181 11.02 -2.05 14.09
C SER A 181 11.12 -2.96 12.87
N ILE A 182 12.29 -2.99 12.22
CA ILE A 182 12.55 -3.86 11.07
C ILE A 182 13.34 -5.07 11.55
N ARG A 183 12.84 -6.28 11.27
CA ARG A 183 13.53 -7.54 11.54
C ARG A 183 13.85 -8.23 10.21
N ILE A 184 15.14 -8.34 9.92
CA ILE A 184 15.63 -9.07 8.73
C ILE A 184 15.54 -10.57 9.02
N GLU A 185 14.95 -11.34 8.11
CA GLU A 185 14.85 -12.78 8.23
C GLU A 185 16.25 -13.43 8.28
N GLY A 186 16.42 -14.43 9.14
CA GLY A 186 17.70 -15.11 9.33
C GLY A 186 18.76 -14.34 10.12
N ARG A 187 18.51 -13.08 10.54
CA ARG A 187 19.35 -12.37 11.50
C ARG A 187 18.70 -12.37 12.88
N LYS A 188 19.43 -12.86 13.88
CA LYS A 188 19.03 -12.78 15.30
C LYS A 188 18.76 -11.33 15.69
N ALA A 189 17.73 -11.11 16.51
CA ALA A 189 17.52 -9.81 17.14
C ALA A 189 18.76 -9.47 17.99
N TYR A 190 19.09 -8.18 18.16
CA TYR A 190 20.28 -7.80 18.95
C TYR A 190 20.22 -8.36 20.39
N ASN A 191 19.01 -8.62 20.91
CA ASN A 191 18.79 -9.23 22.23
C ASN A 191 19.04 -10.76 22.29
N ASP A 192 19.19 -11.43 21.14
CA ASP A 192 19.46 -12.88 21.07
C ASP A 192 20.96 -13.19 20.88
N TRP A 193 21.80 -12.16 20.90
CA TRP A 193 23.24 -12.34 21.02
C TRP A 193 23.55 -12.63 22.49
N GLU A 194 23.65 -13.91 22.83
CA GLU A 194 24.34 -14.31 24.05
C GLU A 194 25.76 -13.75 23.97
N LEU A 195 26.04 -12.73 24.79
CA LEU A 195 27.40 -12.31 25.07
C LEU A 195 28.07 -13.51 25.73
N THR A 196 28.81 -14.26 24.92
CA THR A 196 29.71 -15.28 25.41
C THR A 196 30.89 -14.53 26.04
N GLU A 197 30.99 -14.62 27.37
CA GLU A 197 32.20 -14.24 28.13
C GLU A 197 33.41 -15.07 27.72
#